data_AF-A0A9E5C956-F1
#
_entry.id   AF-A0A9E5C956-F1
#
_cell.length_a   1.000
_cell.length_b   1.000
_cell.length_c   1.000
_cell.angle_alpha   90.00
_cell.angle_beta   90.00
_cell.angle_gamma   90.00
#
_symmetry.space_group_name_H-M   'P 1'
#
loop_
_entity.id
_entity.type
_entity.pdbx_description
1 polymer ?
#
loop_
_entity_poly.entity_id
_entity_poly.type
_entity_poly.pdbx_seq_one_letter_code
_entity_poly.pdbx_strand_id
1 'polypeptide(L)'
;MEEQNRVQWVYSSRNNAELAQRYDQWAKDYESDLEQDFVWLAPQKAAEAFARHVAEDAQVLDAGAGTGLVGQILATMGYTKLVAMDFSAGMLDEARKKNVYQEFRQMTMGETLGFANGAFDAVVSVGVLTVRHAPASSLDELVRITRAGGHIVFSLRPDVYLDSGFKEKQEALATAGKWRLVEEGEKFQPLPKGEPEVLHQVWVYQVN
;
A
#
# COMPACT_ATOMS: atom_id res chain seq x y z
N MET A 1 1.18 -17.07 -20.81
CA MET A 1 0.74 -17.64 -19.52
C MET A 1 -0.67 -17.17 -19.29
N GLU A 2 -1.59 -18.06 -18.95
CA GLU A 2 -2.94 -17.71 -18.50
C GLU A 2 -2.87 -16.84 -17.22
N GLU A 3 -3.81 -15.91 -17.04
CA GLU A 3 -3.80 -14.88 -15.97
C GLU A 3 -3.77 -15.43 -14.54
N GLN A 4 -4.56 -16.46 -14.22
CA GLN A 4 -4.53 -17.14 -12.91
C GLN A 4 -3.13 -17.69 -12.57
N ASN A 5 -2.34 -18.01 -13.60
CA ASN A 5 -0.99 -18.51 -13.45
C ASN A 5 -0.01 -17.38 -13.03
N ARG A 6 -0.30 -16.12 -13.36
CA ARG A 6 0.58 -14.96 -13.07
C ARG A 6 0.53 -14.53 -11.61
N VAL A 7 -0.65 -14.45 -10.99
CA VAL A 7 -0.78 -14.11 -9.56
C VAL A 7 -0.05 -15.13 -8.68
N GLN A 8 -0.32 -16.41 -8.91
CA GLN A 8 0.35 -17.52 -8.23
C GLN A 8 1.85 -17.54 -8.51
N TRP A 9 2.24 -17.21 -9.75
CA TRP A 9 3.65 -17.06 -10.11
C TRP A 9 4.32 -15.94 -9.32
N VAL A 10 3.77 -14.73 -9.23
CA VAL A 10 4.36 -13.65 -8.42
C VAL A 10 4.48 -14.05 -6.95
N TYR A 11 3.44 -14.65 -6.37
CA TYR A 11 3.47 -15.10 -4.97
C TYR A 11 4.41 -16.27 -4.68
N SER A 12 4.85 -17.00 -5.70
CA SER A 12 5.87 -18.07 -5.55
C SER A 12 7.31 -17.56 -5.50
N SER A 13 7.54 -16.24 -5.53
CA SER A 13 8.89 -15.64 -5.50
C SER A 13 9.65 -15.98 -4.21
N ARG A 14 10.97 -16.15 -4.33
CA ARG A 14 11.82 -16.60 -3.21
C ARG A 14 12.55 -15.47 -2.51
N ASN A 15 12.71 -14.32 -3.16
CA ASN A 15 13.38 -13.14 -2.63
C ASN A 15 12.88 -11.85 -3.30
N ASN A 16 13.28 -10.69 -2.77
CA ASN A 16 12.84 -9.38 -3.26
C ASN A 16 13.30 -9.07 -4.70
N ALA A 17 14.50 -9.51 -5.11
CA ALA A 17 14.98 -9.27 -6.47
C ALA A 17 14.17 -10.05 -7.51
N GLU A 18 13.86 -11.31 -7.21
CA GLU A 18 12.97 -12.14 -8.04
C GLU A 18 11.55 -11.58 -8.06
N LEU A 19 11.02 -11.18 -6.91
CA LEU A 19 9.69 -10.57 -6.81
C LEU A 19 9.61 -9.29 -7.67
N ALA A 20 10.63 -8.44 -7.62
CA ALA A 20 10.68 -7.20 -8.40
C ALA A 20 10.67 -7.49 -9.90
N GLN A 21 11.51 -8.43 -10.33
CA GLN A 21 11.60 -8.83 -11.73
C GLN A 21 10.28 -9.44 -12.25
N ARG A 22 9.53 -10.15 -11.40
CA ARG A 22 8.23 -10.72 -11.78
C ARG A 22 7.15 -9.65 -11.88
N TYR A 23 7.13 -8.67 -10.97
CA TYR A 23 6.25 -7.51 -11.10
C TYR A 23 6.61 -6.64 -12.30
N ASP A 24 7.90 -6.43 -12.60
CA ASP A 24 8.33 -5.71 -13.80
C ASP A 24 7.80 -6.36 -15.09
N GLN A 25 7.76 -7.70 -15.12
CA GLN A 25 7.21 -8.46 -16.26
C GLN A 25 5.68 -8.38 -16.35
N TRP A 26 5.00 -8.26 -15.22
CA TRP A 26 3.54 -8.21 -15.16
C TRP A 26 2.97 -6.79 -15.28
N ALA A 27 3.78 -5.76 -15.04
CA ALA A 27 3.34 -4.36 -14.92
C ALA A 27 2.42 -3.88 -16.06
N LYS A 28 2.73 -4.24 -17.31
CA LYS A 28 1.95 -3.81 -18.49
C LYS A 28 0.53 -4.35 -18.55
N ASP A 29 0.34 -5.56 -18.03
CA ASP A 29 -0.94 -6.28 -18.08
C ASP A 29 -1.64 -6.26 -16.71
N TYR A 30 -0.98 -5.76 -15.66
CA TYR A 30 -1.47 -5.80 -14.27
C TYR A 30 -2.87 -5.20 -14.11
N GLU A 31 -3.09 -4.00 -14.65
CA GLU A 31 -4.39 -3.33 -14.54
C GLU A 31 -5.46 -4.03 -15.38
N SER A 32 -5.15 -4.46 -16.60
CA SER A 32 -6.12 -5.18 -17.44
C SER A 32 -6.54 -6.50 -16.81
N ASP A 33 -5.58 -7.25 -16.27
CA ASP A 33 -5.81 -8.53 -15.62
C ASP A 33 -6.69 -8.32 -14.36
N LEU A 34 -6.47 -7.24 -13.58
CA LEU A 34 -7.26 -6.91 -12.39
C LEU A 34 -8.65 -6.31 -12.68
N GLU A 35 -8.78 -5.48 -13.71
CA GLU A 35 -10.02 -4.81 -14.09
C GLU A 35 -10.99 -5.74 -14.83
N GLN A 36 -10.49 -6.58 -15.73
CA GLN A 36 -11.35 -7.49 -16.51
C GLN A 36 -11.93 -8.61 -15.65
N ASP A 37 -11.12 -9.16 -14.74
CA ASP A 37 -11.48 -10.40 -14.05
C ASP A 37 -11.80 -10.26 -12.56
N PHE A 38 -11.36 -9.21 -11.85
CA PHE A 38 -11.40 -9.24 -10.38
C PHE A 38 -12.08 -8.07 -9.67
N VAL A 39 -12.23 -6.89 -10.28
CA VAL A 39 -12.76 -5.66 -9.62
C VAL A 39 -11.97 -5.35 -8.35
N TRP A 40 -10.74 -4.84 -8.50
CA TRP A 40 -9.87 -4.51 -7.37
C TRP A 40 -10.42 -3.34 -6.54
N LEU A 41 -11.16 -3.63 -5.47
CA LEU A 41 -11.86 -2.61 -4.65
C LEU A 41 -10.98 -1.95 -3.59
N ALA A 42 -9.82 -2.54 -3.27
CA ALA A 42 -8.99 -2.07 -2.16
C ALA A 42 -8.48 -0.62 -2.34
N PRO A 43 -8.06 -0.16 -3.54
CA PRO A 43 -7.63 1.22 -3.74
C PRO A 43 -8.75 2.22 -3.47
N GLN A 44 -9.96 1.95 -3.97
CA GLN A 44 -11.13 2.79 -3.76
C GLN A 44 -11.50 2.87 -2.28
N LYS A 45 -11.59 1.72 -1.59
CA LYS A 45 -11.90 1.66 -0.16
C LYS A 45 -10.87 2.37 0.70
N ALA A 46 -9.58 2.20 0.39
CA ALA A 46 -8.51 2.87 1.09
C ALA A 46 -8.53 4.39 0.86
N ALA A 47 -8.75 4.84 -0.39
CA ALA A 47 -8.85 6.26 -0.72
C ALA A 47 -10.05 6.94 -0.04
N GLU A 48 -11.21 6.26 0.02
CA GLU A 48 -12.38 6.73 0.76
C GLU A 48 -12.10 6.88 2.26
N ALA A 49 -11.41 5.91 2.88
CA ALA A 49 -10.98 5.99 4.27
C ALA A 49 -9.96 7.12 4.49
N PHE A 50 -8.99 7.23 3.59
CA PHE A 50 -7.98 8.27 3.61
C PHE A 50 -8.61 9.68 3.59
N ALA A 51 -9.56 9.92 2.68
CA ALA A 51 -10.19 11.22 2.51
C ALA A 51 -11.07 11.67 3.69
N ARG A 52 -11.46 10.77 4.60
CA ARG A 52 -12.18 11.14 5.83
C ARG A 52 -11.29 11.82 6.87
N HIS A 53 -9.98 11.54 6.84
CA HIS A 53 -9.05 11.92 7.93
C HIS A 53 -7.92 12.83 7.47
N VAL A 54 -7.66 12.92 6.16
CA VAL A 54 -6.54 13.67 5.59
C VAL A 54 -7.08 14.88 4.81
N ALA A 55 -6.41 16.03 4.92
CA ALA A 55 -6.75 17.22 4.15
C ALA A 55 -6.20 17.13 2.73
N GLU A 56 -6.91 17.69 1.75
CA GLU A 56 -6.55 17.63 0.32
C GLU A 56 -5.18 18.24 -0.01
N ASP A 57 -4.69 19.17 0.82
CA ASP A 57 -3.39 19.82 0.64
C ASP A 57 -2.22 19.10 1.34
N ALA A 58 -2.47 17.94 1.94
CA ALA A 58 -1.47 17.11 2.61
C ALA A 58 -0.37 16.62 1.65
N GLN A 59 0.87 16.56 2.14
CA GLN A 59 1.97 15.84 1.50
C GLN A 59 1.82 14.33 1.76
N VAL A 60 1.53 13.57 0.70
CA VAL A 60 1.18 12.14 0.80
C VAL A 60 2.24 11.25 0.17
N LEU A 61 2.61 10.18 0.88
CA LEU A 61 3.36 9.06 0.30
C LEU A 61 2.41 7.91 -0.03
N ASP A 62 2.44 7.45 -1.27
CA ASP A 62 1.90 6.16 -1.71
C ASP A 62 3.01 5.12 -1.63
N ALA A 63 3.01 4.35 -0.53
CA ALA A 63 4.06 3.40 -0.17
C ALA A 63 3.75 2.00 -0.71
N GLY A 64 4.51 1.61 -1.73
CA GLY A 64 4.22 0.45 -2.59
C GLY A 64 3.11 0.80 -3.59
N ALA A 65 3.34 1.88 -4.35
CA ALA A 65 2.35 2.47 -5.25
C ALA A 65 1.94 1.54 -6.40
N GLY A 66 2.74 0.52 -6.73
CA GLY A 66 2.51 -0.34 -7.90
C GLY A 66 2.40 0.49 -9.17
N THR A 67 1.38 0.20 -9.98
CA THR A 67 1.05 0.98 -11.18
C THR A 67 0.39 2.34 -10.87
N GLY A 68 0.17 2.69 -9.60
CA GLY A 68 -0.30 4.00 -9.16
C GLY A 68 -1.83 4.16 -9.08
N LEU A 69 -2.57 3.06 -8.90
CA LEU A 69 -4.04 3.09 -8.81
C LEU A 69 -4.56 3.95 -7.66
N VAL A 70 -3.94 3.86 -6.47
CA VAL A 70 -4.35 4.64 -5.30
C VAL A 70 -4.13 6.13 -5.53
N GLY A 71 -2.93 6.52 -5.97
CA GLY A 71 -2.64 7.93 -6.27
C GLY A 71 -3.52 8.52 -7.36
N GLN A 72 -3.93 7.72 -8.36
CA GLN A 72 -4.88 8.18 -9.37
C GLN A 72 -6.25 8.52 -8.76
N ILE A 73 -6.78 7.64 -7.90
CA ILE A 73 -8.05 7.89 -7.21
C ILE A 73 -7.93 9.11 -6.30
N LEU A 74 -6.86 9.22 -5.51
CA LEU A 74 -6.62 10.40 -4.66
C LEU A 74 -6.53 11.69 -5.49
N ALA A 75 -5.89 11.65 -6.66
CA ALA A 75 -5.86 12.82 -7.55
C ALA A 75 -7.25 13.24 -8.02
N THR A 76 -8.16 12.29 -8.31
CA THR A 76 -9.56 12.63 -8.63
C THR A 76 -10.33 13.22 -7.44
N MET A 77 -9.87 12.95 -6.22
CA MET A 77 -10.41 13.49 -4.97
C MET A 77 -9.78 14.83 -4.56
N GLY A 78 -8.87 15.41 -5.38
CA GLY A 78 -8.29 16.74 -5.13
C GLY A 78 -6.88 16.75 -4.55
N TYR A 79 -6.30 15.59 -4.23
CA TYR A 79 -4.93 15.50 -3.72
C TYR A 79 -3.91 15.74 -4.83
N THR A 80 -3.02 16.70 -4.63
CA THR A 80 -2.05 17.11 -5.66
C THR A 80 -0.59 16.92 -5.26
N LYS A 81 -0.30 16.65 -3.98
CA LYS A 81 1.05 16.48 -3.43
C LYS A 81 1.35 15.00 -3.14
N LEU A 82 1.37 14.21 -4.20
CA LEU A 82 1.55 12.77 -4.12
C LEU A 82 3.01 12.39 -4.48
N VAL A 83 3.62 11.54 -3.65
CA VAL A 83 4.91 10.90 -3.92
C VAL A 83 4.69 9.40 -4.02
N ALA A 84 5.22 8.77 -5.07
CA ALA A 84 5.16 7.32 -5.24
C ALA A 84 6.46 6.67 -4.77
N MET A 85 6.34 5.57 -4.02
CA MET A 85 7.45 4.67 -3.72
C MET A 85 7.07 3.25 -4.09
N ASP A 86 7.96 2.54 -4.77
CA ASP A 86 7.81 1.10 -5.02
C ASP A 86 9.19 0.45 -5.15
N PHE A 87 9.29 -0.86 -4.96
CA PHE A 87 10.56 -1.57 -5.13
C PHE A 87 10.79 -1.98 -6.59
N SER A 88 9.72 -2.10 -7.39
CA SER A 88 9.76 -2.41 -8.83
C SER A 88 9.87 -1.13 -9.67
N ALA A 89 10.90 -1.05 -10.50
CA ALA A 89 11.09 0.07 -11.41
C ALA A 89 10.03 0.07 -12.52
N GLY A 90 9.64 -1.10 -13.02
CA GLY A 90 8.59 -1.25 -14.05
C GLY A 90 7.21 -0.81 -13.55
N MET A 91 6.89 -1.07 -12.28
CA MET A 91 5.68 -0.54 -11.65
C MET A 91 5.69 0.99 -11.60
N LEU A 92 6.81 1.59 -11.18
CA LEU A 92 6.95 3.05 -11.18
C LEU A 92 6.88 3.64 -12.60
N ASP A 93 7.35 2.93 -13.63
CA ASP A 93 7.20 3.35 -15.03
C ASP A 93 5.75 3.40 -15.47
N GLU A 94 4.91 2.46 -15.04
CA GLU A 94 3.46 2.51 -15.27
C GLU A 94 2.80 3.65 -14.47
N ALA A 95 3.16 3.82 -13.19
CA ALA A 95 2.66 4.91 -12.35
C ALA A 95 2.98 6.30 -12.93
N ARG A 96 4.14 6.47 -13.56
CA ARG A 96 4.52 7.72 -14.26
C ARG A 96 3.54 8.10 -15.36
N LYS A 97 2.97 7.13 -16.07
CA LYS A 97 2.03 7.39 -17.17
C LYS A 97 0.74 8.03 -16.70
N LYS A 98 0.36 7.84 -15.43
CA LYS A 98 -0.84 8.44 -14.85
C LYS A 98 -0.69 9.94 -14.59
N ASN A 99 0.54 10.46 -14.52
CA ASN A 99 0.85 11.89 -14.35
C ASN A 99 0.15 12.55 -13.13
N VAL A 100 0.10 11.82 -12.00
CA VAL A 100 -0.52 12.28 -10.74
C VAL A 100 0.48 12.47 -9.60
N TYR A 101 1.70 11.94 -9.72
CA TYR A 101 2.74 12.02 -8.70
C TYR A 101 3.79 13.07 -9.03
N GLN A 102 4.30 13.75 -8.01
CA GLN A 102 5.35 14.77 -8.11
C GLN A 102 6.77 14.15 -8.08
N GLU A 103 6.92 13.00 -7.42
CA GLU A 103 8.20 12.32 -7.23
C GLU A 103 8.00 10.80 -7.22
N PHE A 104 9.01 10.07 -7.68
CA PHE A 104 9.05 8.61 -7.72
C PHE A 104 10.33 8.11 -7.06
N ARG A 105 10.23 7.19 -6.11
CA ARG A 105 11.37 6.67 -5.36
C ARG A 105 11.39 5.15 -5.37
N GLN A 106 12.44 4.57 -5.95
CA GLN A 106 12.63 3.13 -5.90
C GLN A 106 13.24 2.72 -4.55
N MET A 107 12.44 2.13 -3.66
CA MET A 107 12.85 1.72 -2.31
C MET A 107 12.05 0.50 -1.85
N THR A 108 12.57 -0.21 -0.85
CA THR A 108 11.98 -1.47 -0.36
C THR A 108 11.40 -1.29 1.05
N MET A 109 10.12 -1.66 1.23
CA MET A 109 9.49 -1.70 2.55
C MET A 109 10.18 -2.71 3.47
N GLY A 110 10.45 -2.30 4.70
CA GLY A 110 11.19 -3.09 5.69
C GLY A 110 12.68 -2.74 5.79
N GLU A 111 13.19 -1.92 4.86
CA GLU A 111 14.50 -1.27 4.94
C GLU A 111 14.34 0.19 5.43
N THR A 112 15.44 0.83 5.81
CA THR A 112 15.41 2.26 6.11
C THR A 112 15.11 3.07 4.86
N LEU A 113 14.03 3.85 4.90
CA LEU A 113 13.59 4.67 3.79
C LEU A 113 14.38 5.99 3.78
N GLY A 114 14.84 6.40 2.60
CA GLY A 114 15.62 7.64 2.37
C GLY A 114 14.81 8.94 2.50
N PHE A 115 13.88 8.99 3.44
CA PHE A 115 13.06 10.14 3.79
C PHE A 115 13.40 10.65 5.20
N ALA A 116 13.25 11.95 5.42
CA ALA A 116 13.41 12.55 6.73
C ALA A 116 12.30 12.10 7.69
N ASN A 117 12.54 12.24 9.00
CA ASN A 117 11.49 12.02 10.00
C ASN A 117 10.36 13.05 9.79
N GLY A 118 9.11 12.59 9.84
CA GLY A 118 7.95 13.45 9.65
C GLY A 118 7.88 14.17 8.30
N ALA A 119 8.47 13.59 7.25
CA ALA A 119 8.45 14.15 5.90
C ALA A 119 7.04 14.22 5.26
N PHE A 120 6.10 13.39 5.72
CA PHE A 120 4.75 13.29 5.15
C PHE A 120 3.67 13.63 6.17
N ASP A 121 2.63 14.31 5.69
CA ASP A 121 1.38 14.54 6.42
C ASP A 121 0.57 13.24 6.53
N ALA A 122 0.65 12.39 5.50
CA ALA A 122 0.00 11.10 5.49
C ALA A 122 0.73 10.07 4.61
N VAL A 123 0.53 8.80 4.93
CA VAL A 123 1.02 7.66 4.16
C VAL A 123 -0.17 6.76 3.81
N VAL A 124 -0.23 6.27 2.58
CA VAL A 124 -1.17 5.24 2.13
C VAL A 124 -0.39 4.03 1.61
N SER A 125 -0.83 2.80 1.92
CA SER A 125 -0.20 1.56 1.44
C SER A 125 -1.23 0.45 1.21
N VAL A 126 -1.47 0.08 -0.04
CA VAL A 126 -2.58 -0.82 -0.41
C VAL A 126 -2.07 -2.01 -1.22
N GLY A 127 -2.35 -3.23 -0.77
CA GLY A 127 -1.94 -4.47 -1.45
C GLY A 127 -0.46 -4.84 -1.32
N VAL A 128 0.30 -4.16 -0.45
CA VAL A 128 1.77 -4.29 -0.34
C VAL A 128 2.20 -5.19 0.81
N LEU A 129 1.55 -5.02 1.97
CA LEU A 129 1.86 -5.73 3.20
C LEU A 129 1.45 -7.20 3.09
N THR A 130 2.41 -8.09 2.81
CA THR A 130 2.15 -9.50 2.49
C THR A 130 3.15 -10.43 3.16
N VAL A 131 2.88 -11.75 3.14
CA VAL A 131 3.82 -12.73 3.67
C VAL A 131 5.08 -12.73 2.78
N ARG A 132 6.26 -12.47 3.39
CA ARG A 132 7.61 -12.38 2.76
C ARG A 132 7.96 -11.06 2.06
N HIS A 133 7.03 -10.12 1.93
CA HIS A 133 7.33 -8.78 1.41
C HIS A 133 6.72 -7.72 2.31
N ALA A 134 7.47 -6.64 2.57
CA ALA A 134 7.05 -5.59 3.50
C ALA A 134 6.66 -6.16 4.89
N PRO A 135 7.62 -6.71 5.67
CA PRO A 135 7.35 -7.32 6.97
C PRO A 135 6.71 -6.33 7.95
N ALA A 136 6.16 -6.81 9.08
CA ALA A 136 5.54 -5.95 10.08
C ALA A 136 6.46 -4.81 10.59
N SER A 137 7.79 -5.02 10.62
CA SER A 137 8.77 -3.97 10.94
C SER A 137 8.74 -2.77 9.99
N SER A 138 8.16 -2.89 8.80
CA SER A 138 7.94 -1.76 7.88
C SER A 138 7.12 -0.66 8.53
N LEU A 139 6.22 -1.00 9.47
CA LEU A 139 5.41 -0.03 10.20
C LEU A 139 6.26 0.95 11.03
N ASP A 140 7.47 0.57 11.48
CA ASP A 140 8.37 1.48 12.18
C ASP A 140 8.79 2.66 11.29
N GLU A 141 9.14 2.37 10.04
CA GLU A 141 9.55 3.38 9.08
C GLU A 141 8.36 4.23 8.63
N LEU A 142 7.18 3.63 8.42
CA LEU A 142 5.97 4.40 8.09
C LEU A 142 5.61 5.38 9.21
N VAL A 143 5.71 4.96 10.47
CA VAL A 143 5.55 5.84 11.64
C VAL A 143 6.62 6.92 11.66
N ARG A 144 7.90 6.59 11.43
CA ARG A 144 9.01 7.55 11.48
C ARG A 144 8.86 8.67 10.45
N ILE A 145 8.48 8.35 9.22
CA ILE A 145 8.39 9.32 8.12
C ILE A 145 7.08 10.12 8.13
N THR A 146 6.08 9.67 8.89
CA THR A 146 4.82 10.40 9.07
C THR A 146 4.96 11.37 10.24
N ARG A 147 4.55 12.63 10.07
CA ARG A 147 4.66 13.62 11.15
C ARG A 147 3.71 13.31 12.31
N ALA A 148 3.99 13.88 13.48
CA ALA A 148 3.03 13.88 14.58
C ALA A 148 1.70 14.51 14.15
N GLY A 149 0.60 13.85 14.53
CA GLY A 149 -0.77 14.16 14.10
C GLY A 149 -1.10 13.74 12.66
N GLY A 150 -0.13 13.22 11.89
CA GLY A 150 -0.33 12.68 10.55
C GLY A 150 -0.97 11.29 10.55
N HIS A 151 -1.44 10.84 9.39
CA HIS A 151 -2.21 9.60 9.27
C HIS A 151 -1.51 8.55 8.42
N ILE A 152 -1.66 7.29 8.81
CA ILE A 152 -1.20 6.13 8.04
C ILE A 152 -2.43 5.29 7.73
N VAL A 153 -2.69 5.06 6.45
CA VAL A 153 -3.79 4.24 5.94
C VAL A 153 -3.21 3.05 5.22
N PHE A 154 -3.57 1.84 5.61
CA PHE A 154 -3.12 0.66 4.88
C PHE A 154 -4.19 -0.43 4.82
N SER A 155 -4.09 -1.29 3.81
CA SER A 155 -4.90 -2.49 3.71
C SER A 155 -4.11 -3.71 4.17
N LEU A 156 -4.72 -4.57 4.97
CA LEU A 156 -4.18 -5.89 5.30
C LEU A 156 -5.19 -6.98 4.98
N ARG A 157 -4.67 -8.14 4.59
CA ARG A 157 -5.43 -9.38 4.62
C ARG A 157 -5.58 -9.88 6.06
N PRO A 158 -6.76 -10.36 6.49
CA PRO A 158 -6.95 -10.87 7.84
C PRO A 158 -6.01 -12.01 8.24
N ASP A 159 -5.64 -12.91 7.31
CA ASP A 159 -4.69 -13.99 7.58
C ASP A 159 -3.27 -13.46 7.76
N VAL A 160 -2.84 -12.49 6.94
CA VAL A 160 -1.55 -11.80 7.11
C VAL A 160 -1.50 -11.03 8.44
N TYR A 161 -2.61 -10.39 8.82
CA TYR A 161 -2.73 -9.66 10.07
C TYR A 161 -2.47 -10.55 11.29
N LEU A 162 -3.04 -11.76 11.28
CA LEU A 162 -2.94 -12.71 12.40
C LEU A 162 -1.64 -13.50 12.40
N ASP A 163 -1.15 -13.91 11.23
CA ASP A 163 -0.10 -14.94 11.15
C ASP A 163 1.30 -14.38 10.85
N SER A 164 1.42 -13.07 10.56
CA SER A 164 2.69 -12.45 10.14
C SER A 164 3.20 -11.33 11.05
N GLY A 165 2.76 -11.28 12.31
CA GLY A 165 3.29 -10.36 13.32
C GLY A 165 2.74 -8.92 13.24
N PHE A 166 1.80 -8.65 12.33
CA PHE A 166 1.24 -7.31 12.13
C PHE A 166 0.34 -6.87 13.29
N LYS A 167 -0.42 -7.79 13.86
CA LYS A 167 -1.23 -7.51 15.05
C LYS A 167 -0.35 -7.11 16.23
N GLU A 168 0.64 -7.94 16.57
CA GLU A 168 1.56 -7.70 17.67
C GLU A 168 2.32 -6.40 17.47
N LYS A 169 2.73 -6.11 16.22
CA LYS A 169 3.42 -4.86 15.91
C LYS A 169 2.52 -3.64 16.08
N GLN A 170 1.26 -3.72 15.66
CA GLN A 170 0.29 -2.64 15.83
C GLN A 170 0.02 -2.35 17.31
N GLU A 171 -0.19 -3.39 18.10
CA GLU A 171 -0.37 -3.31 19.55
C GLU A 171 0.88 -2.77 20.26
N ALA A 172 2.08 -3.18 19.84
CA ALA A 172 3.34 -2.70 20.40
C ALA A 172 3.56 -1.20 20.12
N LEU A 173 3.31 -0.75 18.88
CA LEU A 173 3.42 0.67 18.52
C LEU A 173 2.37 1.52 19.25
N ALA A 174 1.15 1.02 19.43
CA ALA A 174 0.12 1.69 20.23
C ALA A 174 0.52 1.79 21.70
N THR A 175 0.99 0.69 22.29
CA THR A 175 1.46 0.64 23.69
C THR A 175 2.67 1.55 23.93
N ALA A 176 3.58 1.65 22.96
CA ALA A 176 4.71 2.56 22.99
C ALA A 176 4.32 4.04 22.74
N GLY A 177 3.03 4.33 22.57
CA GLY A 177 2.50 5.67 22.32
C GLY A 177 2.97 6.27 21.00
N LYS A 178 3.34 5.44 20.00
CA LYS A 178 3.80 5.92 18.69
C LYS A 178 2.67 6.31 17.75
N TRP A 179 1.51 5.69 17.91
CA TRP A 179 0.31 5.99 17.15
C TRP A 179 -0.93 5.55 17.91
N ARG A 180 -2.11 5.82 17.35
CA ARG A 180 -3.39 5.34 17.84
C ARG A 180 -4.31 4.96 16.68
N LEU A 181 -5.12 3.92 16.88
CA LEU A 181 -6.15 3.53 15.93
C LEU A 181 -7.23 4.61 15.87
N VAL A 182 -7.58 5.05 14.66
CA VAL A 182 -8.64 6.05 14.40
C VAL A 182 -9.83 5.39 13.72
N GLU A 183 -9.58 4.49 12.78
CA GLU A 183 -10.63 3.77 12.07
C GLU A 183 -10.19 2.35 11.76
N GLU A 184 -11.08 1.40 12.04
CA GLU A 184 -11.00 0.02 11.57
C GLU A 184 -12.15 -0.18 10.58
N GLY A 185 -11.82 -0.39 9.30
CA GLY A 185 -12.80 -0.61 8.25
C GLY A 185 -13.45 -1.99 8.36
N GLU A 186 -14.61 -2.18 7.72
CA GLU A 186 -15.21 -3.50 7.57
C GLU A 186 -14.36 -4.38 6.64
N LYS A 187 -14.42 -5.70 6.85
CA LYS A 187 -13.81 -6.66 5.94
C LYS A 187 -14.57 -6.68 4.61
N PHE A 188 -13.85 -6.66 3.50
CA PHE A 188 -14.44 -6.72 2.17
C PHE A 188 -13.65 -7.67 1.28
N GLN A 189 -14.32 -8.22 0.28
CA GLN A 189 -13.69 -8.99 -0.79
C GLN A 189 -13.07 -8.01 -1.77
N PRO A 190 -11.74 -7.95 -1.90
CA PRO A 190 -11.11 -7.00 -2.80
C PRO A 190 -11.04 -7.54 -4.23
N LEU A 191 -11.18 -8.85 -4.43
CA LEU A 191 -11.16 -9.57 -5.71
C LEU A 191 -12.35 -10.55 -5.81
N PRO A 192 -13.61 -10.07 -5.70
CA PRO A 192 -14.81 -10.91 -5.55
C PRO A 192 -15.03 -11.94 -6.67
N LYS A 193 -14.46 -11.72 -7.85
CA LYS A 193 -14.65 -12.61 -9.01
C LYS A 193 -13.60 -13.70 -9.17
N GLY A 194 -12.40 -13.57 -8.59
CA GLY A 194 -11.35 -14.58 -8.81
C GLY A 194 -10.62 -15.09 -7.57
N GLU A 195 -10.67 -14.38 -6.44
CA GLU A 195 -10.30 -14.94 -5.13
C GLU A 195 -11.38 -14.55 -4.08
N PRO A 196 -12.62 -15.07 -4.18
CA PRO A 196 -13.74 -14.63 -3.34
C PRO A 196 -13.55 -14.91 -1.84
N GLU A 197 -12.68 -15.86 -1.49
CA GLU A 197 -12.36 -16.22 -0.11
C GLU A 197 -11.35 -15.25 0.53
N VAL A 198 -10.64 -14.46 -0.28
CA VAL A 198 -9.67 -13.49 0.22
C VAL A 198 -10.42 -12.24 0.66
N LEU A 199 -10.22 -11.87 1.92
CA LEU A 199 -10.72 -10.63 2.49
C LEU A 199 -9.58 -9.64 2.67
N HIS A 200 -9.90 -8.36 2.62
CA HIS A 200 -9.05 -7.27 3.07
C HIS A 200 -9.79 -6.41 4.07
N GLN A 201 -9.01 -5.69 4.87
CA GLN A 201 -9.50 -4.71 5.82
C GLN A 201 -8.60 -3.48 5.74
N VAL A 202 -9.21 -2.29 5.76
CA VAL A 202 -8.48 -1.02 5.80
C VAL A 202 -8.35 -0.55 7.24
N TRP A 203 -7.17 -0.08 7.59
CA TRP A 203 -6.85 0.46 8.90
C TRP A 203 -6.36 1.89 8.76
N VAL A 204 -6.81 2.77 9.67
CA VAL A 204 -6.37 4.15 9.76
C VAL A 204 -5.79 4.39 11.15
N TYR A 205 -4.52 4.76 11.18
CA TYR A 205 -3.81 5.15 12.40
C TYR A 205 -3.41 6.62 12.32
N GLN A 206 -3.40 7.31 13.47
CA GLN A 206 -2.79 8.62 13.61
C GLN A 206 -1.51 8.52 14.43
N VAL A 207 -0.43 9.11 13.95
CA VAL A 207 0.87 9.18 14.64
C VAL A 207 0.82 10.21 15.77
N ASN A 208 1.38 9.87 16.93
CA ASN A 208 1.37 10.73 18.12
C ASN A 208 2.55 11.71 18.16
#